data_AF-A0AAX2QD80-F1
#
_entry.id   AF-A0AAX2QD80-F1
#
_cell.length_a   1.000
_cell.length_b   1.000
_cell.length_c   1.000
_cell.angle_alpha   90.00
_cell.angle_beta   90.00
_cell.angle_gamma   90.00
#
_symmetry.space_group_name_H-M   'P 1'
#
loop_
_entity.id
_entity.type
_entity.pdbx_description
1 polymer ?
#
loop_
_entity_poly.entity_id
_entity_poly.type
_entity_poly.pdbx_seq_one_letter_code
_entity_poly.pdbx_strand_id
1 'polypeptide(L)'
;MSARDGRWLMTAGLVLVCQMPGTAKGVMFLTIEDEAGPANVTWPKLFEGRRRVVLGSSMMAINGRIQREGEVVHLIAEQLFDLSGDLSALADRDGEFKLPTGRGDEACHTARSHV
;
A
#
# COMPACT_ATOMS: atom_id res chain seq x y z
N MET A 1 4.62 7.60 -7.23
CA MET A 1 5.52 6.55 -7.78
C MET A 1 6.47 7.09 -8.86
N SER A 2 7.75 7.34 -8.55
CA SER A 2 8.73 7.97 -9.46
C SER A 2 9.66 7.01 -10.21
N ALA A 3 9.64 5.71 -9.91
CA ALA A 3 10.55 4.75 -10.54
C ALA A 3 10.20 4.46 -12.01
N ARG A 4 11.22 4.05 -12.79
CA ARG A 4 11.12 3.77 -14.23
C ARG A 4 10.23 2.56 -14.51
N ASP A 5 9.70 2.51 -15.72
CA ASP A 5 8.94 1.37 -16.22
C ASP A 5 9.73 0.06 -16.10
N GLY A 6 9.02 -1.02 -15.79
CA GLY A 6 9.57 -2.36 -15.63
C GLY A 6 10.40 -2.58 -14.36
N ARG A 7 10.55 -1.57 -13.48
CA ARG A 7 11.28 -1.72 -12.22
C ARG A 7 10.41 -2.40 -11.15
N TRP A 8 11.08 -3.16 -10.31
CA TRP A 8 10.48 -3.69 -9.08
C TRP A 8 10.35 -2.60 -8.02
N LEU A 9 9.24 -2.64 -7.29
CA LEU A 9 8.93 -1.71 -6.22
C LEU A 9 8.21 -2.46 -5.09
N MET A 10 8.59 -2.13 -3.86
CA MET A 10 7.83 -2.42 -2.66
C MET A 10 7.17 -1.12 -2.19
N THR A 11 5.88 -1.16 -1.91
CA THR A 11 5.12 -0.05 -1.32
C THR A 11 4.18 -0.60 -0.26
N ALA A 12 3.77 0.23 0.69
CA ALA A 12 2.74 -0.11 1.66
C ALA A 12 1.84 1.12 1.85
N GLY A 13 0.55 0.89 1.98
CA GLY A 13 -0.41 1.98 2.09
C GLY A 13 -1.78 1.52 2.55
N LEU A 14 -2.62 2.50 2.88
CA LEU A 14 -4.03 2.28 3.20
C LEU A 14 -4.78 1.89 1.93
N VAL A 15 -5.66 0.92 2.05
CA VAL A 15 -6.47 0.44 0.94
C VAL A 15 -7.69 1.35 0.83
N LEU A 16 -7.75 2.14 -0.25
CA LEU A 16 -8.86 3.07 -0.47
C LEU A 16 -10.00 2.40 -1.23
N VAL A 17 -9.65 1.69 -2.30
CA VAL A 17 -10.63 1.14 -3.24
C VAL A 17 -10.15 -0.21 -3.76
N CYS A 18 -11.04 -1.20 -3.77
CA CYS A 18 -10.85 -2.48 -4.45
C CYS A 18 -12.00 -2.72 -5.43
N GLN A 19 -11.70 -2.90 -6.72
CA GLN A 19 -12.70 -3.14 -7.77
C GLN A 19 -12.32 -4.32 -8.64
N MET A 20 -13.32 -5.09 -9.07
CA MET A 20 -13.16 -6.13 -10.08
C MET A 20 -14.22 -5.89 -11.17
N PRO A 21 -13.94 -5.03 -12.15
CA PRO A 21 -14.88 -4.74 -13.23
C PRO A 21 -15.26 -6.03 -13.97
N GLY A 22 -16.54 -6.19 -14.32
CA GLY A 22 -17.02 -7.41 -14.98
C GLY A 22 -16.33 -7.71 -16.32
N THR A 23 -15.82 -6.68 -16.99
CA THR A 23 -15.10 -6.78 -18.28
C THR A 23 -13.61 -7.09 -18.14
N ALA A 24 -13.03 -6.97 -16.94
CA ALA A 24 -11.58 -7.03 -16.73
C ALA A 24 -11.00 -8.46 -16.71
N LYS A 25 -11.72 -9.46 -17.24
CA LYS A 25 -11.31 -10.87 -17.34
C LYS A 25 -10.66 -11.42 -16.04
N GLY A 26 -11.13 -10.97 -14.88
CA GLY A 26 -10.64 -11.42 -13.58
C GLY A 26 -9.52 -10.60 -12.95
N VAL A 27 -9.08 -9.52 -13.58
CA VAL A 27 -8.12 -8.59 -13.00
C VAL A 27 -8.81 -7.73 -11.95
N MET A 28 -8.18 -7.60 -10.78
CA MET A 28 -8.60 -6.69 -9.72
C MET A 28 -7.77 -5.42 -9.79
N PHE A 29 -8.43 -4.28 -9.57
CA PHE A 29 -7.82 -2.96 -9.46
C PHE A 29 -7.91 -2.52 -8.00
N LEU A 30 -6.79 -2.07 -7.46
CA LEU A 30 -6.71 -1.49 -6.14
C LEU A 30 -6.14 -0.08 -6.23
N THR A 31 -6.62 0.79 -5.35
CA THR A 31 -5.97 2.05 -5.04
C THR A 31 -5.51 1.98 -3.61
N ILE A 32 -4.19 2.09 -3.40
CA ILE A 32 -3.60 2.28 -2.08
C ILE A 32 -3.07 3.70 -1.96
N GLU A 33 -3.00 4.25 -0.75
CA GLU A 33 -2.44 5.58 -0.51
C GLU A 33 -1.40 5.53 0.60
N ASP A 34 -0.25 6.16 0.32
CA ASP A 34 0.85 6.41 1.24
C ASP A 34 1.16 7.91 1.29
N GLU A 35 2.24 8.31 1.97
CA GLU A 35 2.66 9.71 2.09
C GLU A 35 3.02 10.37 0.75
N ALA A 36 3.32 9.59 -0.28
CA ALA A 36 3.59 10.06 -1.63
C ALA A 36 2.32 10.17 -2.50
N GLY A 37 1.15 9.86 -1.93
CA GLY A 37 -0.16 9.95 -2.55
C GLY A 37 -0.70 8.61 -3.08
N PRO A 38 -1.79 8.65 -3.87
CA PRO A 38 -2.45 7.44 -4.31
C PRO A 38 -1.64 6.70 -5.37
N ALA A 39 -1.74 5.38 -5.31
CA ALA A 39 -1.06 4.43 -6.15
C ALA A 39 -2.05 3.40 -6.70
N ASN A 40 -2.06 3.27 -8.03
CA ASN A 40 -2.90 2.31 -8.73
C ASN A 40 -2.18 0.97 -8.84
N VAL A 41 -2.85 -0.08 -8.40
CA VAL A 41 -2.32 -1.44 -8.36
C VAL A 41 -3.23 -2.36 -9.14
N THR A 42 -2.62 -3.23 -9.94
CA THR A 42 -3.35 -4.20 -10.76
C THR A 42 -2.93 -5.60 -10.34
N TRP A 43 -3.91 -6.43 -9.97
CA TRP A 43 -3.67 -7.80 -9.50
C TRP A 43 -4.38 -8.83 -10.40
N PRO A 44 -3.62 -9.67 -11.13
CA PRO A 44 -4.21 -10.65 -12.05
C PRO A 44 -4.91 -11.83 -11.34
N LYS A 45 -6.00 -12.34 -11.94
CA LYS A 45 -6.77 -13.50 -11.43
C LYS A 45 -5.94 -14.76 -11.16
N LEU A 46 -4.84 -14.95 -11.89
CA LEU A 46 -3.99 -16.14 -11.81
C LEU A 46 -3.43 -16.41 -10.40
N PHE A 47 -3.54 -15.45 -9.48
CA PHE A 47 -3.05 -15.50 -8.10
C PHE A 47 -4.16 -15.75 -7.06
N GLU A 48 -5.28 -16.38 -7.44
CA GLU A 48 -6.51 -16.59 -6.65
C GLU A 48 -6.34 -17.05 -5.19
N GLY A 49 -5.24 -17.72 -4.84
CA GLY A 49 -4.94 -18.18 -3.48
C GLY A 49 -4.92 -17.08 -2.40
N ARG A 50 -4.87 -15.80 -2.78
CA ARG A 50 -4.85 -14.65 -1.84
C ARG A 50 -6.07 -13.74 -1.90
N ARG A 51 -7.18 -14.11 -2.57
CA ARG A 51 -8.37 -13.24 -2.72
C ARG A 51 -8.90 -12.66 -1.41
N ARG A 52 -8.80 -13.41 -0.31
CA ARG A 52 -9.28 -12.98 1.02
C ARG A 52 -8.47 -11.80 1.58
N VAL A 53 -7.15 -11.79 1.38
CA VAL A 53 -6.30 -10.66 1.75
C VAL A 53 -6.77 -9.41 1.01
N VAL A 54 -6.93 -9.53 -0.31
CA VAL A 54 -7.21 -8.37 -1.17
C VAL A 54 -8.56 -7.70 -0.88
N LEU A 55 -9.56 -8.49 -0.50
CA LEU A 55 -10.92 -7.98 -0.24
C LEU A 55 -11.13 -7.53 1.21
N GLY A 56 -10.29 -7.97 2.13
CA GLY A 56 -10.49 -7.76 3.57
C GLY A 56 -9.51 -6.79 4.21
N SER A 57 -8.37 -6.50 3.57
CA SER A 57 -7.35 -5.68 4.19
C SER A 57 -7.69 -4.18 4.15
N SER A 58 -7.50 -3.51 5.28
CA SER A 58 -7.52 -2.05 5.40
C SER A 58 -6.17 -1.41 5.10
N MET A 59 -5.08 -2.17 5.24
CA MET A 59 -3.71 -1.78 4.89
C MET A 59 -2.98 -2.95 4.23
N MET A 60 -2.20 -2.67 3.20
CA MET A 60 -1.43 -3.69 2.51
C MET A 60 -0.01 -3.25 2.21
N ALA A 61 0.90 -4.20 2.25
CA ALA A 61 2.21 -4.11 1.59
C ALA A 61 2.14 -4.86 0.25
N ILE A 62 2.73 -4.28 -0.78
CA ILE A 62 2.65 -4.75 -2.16
C ILE A 62 4.04 -4.75 -2.78
N ASN A 63 4.47 -5.94 -3.20
CA ASN A 63 5.64 -6.10 -4.07
C ASN A 63 5.15 -6.33 -5.49
N GLY A 64 5.68 -5.54 -6.43
CA GLY A 64 5.27 -5.64 -7.81
C GLY A 64 6.20 -4.94 -8.77
N ARG A 65 5.79 -4.94 -10.04
CA ARG A 65 6.53 -4.33 -11.14
C ARG A 65 5.77 -3.12 -11.66
N ILE A 66 6.48 -2.01 -11.83
CA ILE A 66 5.92 -0.79 -12.40
C ILE A 66 5.64 -1.01 -13.88
N GLN A 67 4.44 -0.63 -14.30
CA GLN A 67 4.01 -0.54 -15.69
C GLN A 67 3.54 0.89 -15.96
N ARG A 68 4.13 1.53 -16.96
CA ARG A 68 3.76 2.89 -17.39
C ARG A 68 3.10 2.85 -18.76
N GLU A 69 1.88 3.39 -18.85
CA GLU A 69 1.14 3.57 -20.09
C GLU A 69 0.79 5.04 -20.25
N GLY A 70 1.60 5.76 -21.04
CA GLY A 70 1.51 7.21 -21.14
C GLY A 70 1.78 7.87 -19.78
N GLU A 71 0.80 8.61 -19.28
CA GLU A 71 0.86 9.29 -17.98
C GLU A 71 0.41 8.39 -16.82
N VAL A 72 -0.24 7.26 -17.12
CA VAL A 72 -0.79 6.37 -16.11
C VAL A 72 0.27 5.39 -15.65
N VAL A 73 0.39 5.25 -14.32
CA VAL A 73 1.34 4.33 -13.68
C VAL A 73 0.55 3.30 -12.89
N HIS A 74 0.80 2.03 -13.18
CA HIS A 74 0.28 0.89 -12.42
C HIS A 74 1.43 0.13 -11.77
N LEU A 75 1.21 -0.36 -10.56
CA LEU A 75 2.02 -1.42 -9.97
C LEU A 75 1.34 -2.76 -10.22
N ILE A 76 1.94 -3.60 -11.05
CA ILE A 76 1.46 -4.96 -11.28
C ILE A 76 1.89 -5.80 -10.08
N ALA A 77 0.94 -6.15 -9.22
CA ALA A 77 1.19 -6.84 -7.98
C ALA A 77 1.57 -8.30 -8.22
N GLU A 78 2.68 -8.73 -7.64
CA GLU A 78 3.11 -10.13 -7.60
C GLU A 78 2.92 -10.74 -6.21
N GLN A 79 3.15 -9.96 -5.15
CA GLN A 79 2.93 -10.40 -3.78
C GLN A 79 2.18 -9.31 -3.00
N LEU A 80 1.20 -9.76 -2.23
CA LEU A 80 0.38 -8.96 -1.34
C LEU A 80 0.55 -9.47 0.08
N PHE A 81 0.69 -8.54 1.02
CA PHE A 81 0.83 -8.78 2.45
C PHE A 81 -0.24 -7.98 3.18
N ASP A 82 -1.02 -8.66 4.01
CA ASP A 82 -2.03 -8.02 4.86
C ASP A 82 -1.34 -7.34 6.04
N LEU A 83 -1.49 -6.03 6.16
CA LEU A 83 -0.97 -5.23 7.29
C LEU A 83 -2.10 -4.72 8.19
N SER A 84 -3.33 -5.23 8.03
CA SER A 84 -4.47 -4.76 8.82
C SER A 84 -4.29 -5.00 10.32
N GLY A 85 -3.61 -6.10 10.68
CA GLY A 85 -3.23 -6.37 12.07
C GLY A 85 -2.26 -5.33 12.62
N ASP A 86 -1.25 -4.94 11.85
CA ASP A 86 -0.29 -3.90 12.23
C ASP A 86 -0.99 -2.53 12.39
N LEU A 87 -1.92 -2.21 11.48
CA LEU A 87 -2.72 -0.99 11.57
C LEU A 87 -3.61 -0.98 12.81
N SER A 88 -4.29 -2.09 13.12
CA SER A 88 -5.11 -2.22 14.33
C SER A 88 -4.27 -2.08 15.58
N ALA A 89 -3.12 -2.75 15.63
CA ALA A 89 -2.21 -2.68 16.76
C ALA A 89 -1.69 -1.26 16.99
N LEU A 90 -1.55 -0.43 15.95
CA LEU A 90 -1.20 0.99 16.09
C LEU A 90 -2.34 1.80 16.73
N ALA A 91 -3.60 1.49 16.39
CA ALA A 91 -4.78 2.14 16.96
C ALA A 91 -4.99 1.78 18.44
N ASP A 92 -4.67 0.55 18.83
CA ASP A 92 -4.79 0.05 20.21
C ASP A 92 -3.68 0.55 21.15
N ARG A 93 -2.74 1.38 20.65
CA ARG A 93 -1.71 1.98 21.51
C ARG A 93 -2.35 3.10 22.33
N ASP A 94 -2.76 2.77 23.55
CA ASP A 94 -3.22 3.69 24.62
C ASP A 94 -2.14 4.69 25.12
N GLY A 95 -1.09 4.92 24.34
CA GLY A 95 -0.16 6.01 24.61
C GLY A 95 -0.73 7.30 24.08
N GLU A 96 -0.68 8.38 24.88
CA GLU A 96 -0.79 9.74 24.34
C GLU A 96 0.05 9.82 23.06
N PHE A 97 -0.61 9.95 21.90
CA PHE A 97 0.08 10.33 20.68
C PHE A 97 0.48 11.78 20.86
N LYS A 98 1.63 11.99 21.53
CA LYS A 98 2.24 13.29 21.70
C LYS A 98 2.70 13.72 20.32
N LEU A 99 1.77 14.28 19.55
CA LEU A 99 2.05 15.09 18.38
C LEU A 99 3.07 16.12 18.85
N PRO A 100 4.34 16.04 18.42
CA PRO A 100 5.24 17.15 18.64
C PRO A 100 4.59 18.31 17.90
N THR A 101 4.18 19.36 18.62
CA THR A 101 3.77 20.61 18.00
C THR A 101 5.04 21.26 17.43
N GLY A 102 5.45 20.79 16.25
CA GLY A 102 6.51 21.34 15.41
C GLY A 102 5.91 21.90 14.12
N ARG A 103 6.71 22.65 13.36
CA ARG A 103 6.31 23.01 11.98
C ARG A 103 6.14 21.71 11.18
N GLY A 104 5.13 21.65 10.32
CA GLY A 104 4.65 20.42 9.68
C GLY A 104 5.65 19.69 8.76
N ASP A 105 6.87 20.20 8.65
CA ASP A 105 7.96 19.73 7.80
C ASP A 105 9.13 19.07 8.55
N GLU A 106 9.07 18.92 9.88
CA GLU A 106 10.15 18.29 10.66
C GLU A 106 9.77 16.89 11.19
N ALA A 107 10.39 15.84 10.63
CA ALA A 107 10.38 14.51 11.24
C ALA A 107 11.44 14.44 12.35
N CYS A 108 11.02 14.44 13.62
CA CYS A 108 11.94 14.20 14.74
C CYS A 108 12.34 12.71 14.76
N HIS A 109 13.57 12.41 14.34
CA HIS A 109 14.15 11.09 14.49
C HIS A 109 14.24 10.75 15.99
N THR A 110 13.37 9.85 16.45
CA THR A 110 13.54 9.19 17.75
C THR A 110 14.80 8.33 17.70
N ALA A 111 15.84 8.79 18.40
CA ALA A 111 17.08 8.04 18.57
C ALA A 111 16.79 6.79 19.42
N ARG A 112 17.09 5.62 18.86
CA ARG A 112 17.08 4.33 19.58
C ARG A 112 17.98 4.41 20.81
N SER A 113 17.40 4.37 22.01
CA SER A 113 18.13 3.99 23.21
C SER A 113 18.33 2.48 23.19
N HIS A 114 19.57 2.05 22.95
CA HIS A 114 20.00 0.68 23.22
C HIS A 114 20.01 0.45 24.73
N VAL A 115 19.46 -0.69 25.17
CA VAL A 115 19.95 -1.45 26.32
C VAL A 115 20.09 -2.89 25.84
#